data_AF-A0A085BN29-F1
#
_entry.id   AF-A0A085BN29-F1
#
_cell.length_a   1.000
_cell.length_b   1.000
_cell.length_c   1.000
_cell.angle_alpha   90.00
_cell.angle_beta   90.00
_cell.angle_gamma   90.00
#
_symmetry.space_group_name_H-M   'P 1'
#
loop_
_entity.id
_entity.type
_entity.pdbx_description
1 polymer ?
#
loop_
_entity_poly.entity_id
_entity_poly.type
_entity_poly.pdbx_seq_one_letter_code
_entity_poly.pdbx_strand_id
1 'polypeptide(L)'
;MDNVSLIIESFNDWGKPWTFYEFVMTNSQISEKEKDEFSNIYKDASEFELWNFSNLSEGIKNSTFFLKTNTQLSNEAIKRIVNAIAYEWK
;
A
#
# COMPACT_ATOMS: atom_id res chain seq x y z
N MET A 1 -9.29 -13.74 -5.39
CA MET A 1 -8.23 -12.73 -5.31
C MET A 1 -8.58 -11.67 -6.32
N ASP A 2 -8.78 -10.45 -5.85
CA ASP A 2 -8.93 -9.26 -6.66
C ASP A 2 -7.67 -9.02 -7.49
N ASN A 3 -7.84 -8.60 -8.74
CA ASN A 3 -6.75 -8.47 -9.72
C ASN A 3 -5.70 -7.43 -9.28
N VAL A 4 -6.14 -6.38 -8.57
CA VAL A 4 -5.27 -5.38 -7.96
C VAL A 4 -4.30 -5.98 -6.93
N SER A 5 -4.73 -6.94 -6.09
CA SER A 5 -3.83 -7.62 -5.14
C SER A 5 -2.71 -8.36 -5.86
N LEU A 6 -3.00 -9.02 -6.99
CA LEU A 6 -1.98 -9.73 -7.78
C LEU A 6 -0.94 -8.76 -8.34
N ILE A 7 -1.37 -7.59 -8.82
CA ILE A 7 -0.44 -6.55 -9.29
C ILE A 7 0.42 -6.05 -8.15
N ILE A 8 -0.18 -5.68 -7.00
CA ILE A 8 0.55 -5.23 -5.81
C ILE A 8 1.60 -6.26 -5.37
N GLU A 9 1.23 -7.54 -5.31
CA GLU A 9 2.12 -8.63 -4.89
C GLU A 9 3.26 -8.88 -5.89
N SER A 10 3.06 -8.54 -7.17
CA SER A 10 4.06 -8.73 -8.22
C SER A 10 5.19 -7.69 -8.20
N PHE A 11 5.05 -6.62 -7.42
CA PHE A 11 6.10 -5.60 -7.31
C PHE A 11 7.37 -6.15 -6.63
N ASN A 12 8.51 -6.07 -7.31
CA ASN A 12 9.78 -6.60 -6.81
C ASN A 12 10.92 -5.57 -6.68
N ASP A 13 10.79 -4.35 -7.21
CA ASP A 13 11.88 -3.37 -7.23
C ASP A 13 12.01 -2.64 -5.87
N TRP A 14 12.28 -3.41 -4.81
CA TRP A 14 12.47 -2.90 -3.44
C TRP A 14 13.76 -2.11 -3.25
N GLY A 15 14.60 -2.03 -4.28
CA GLY A 15 15.68 -1.05 -4.36
C GLY A 15 15.16 0.37 -4.61
N LYS A 16 13.93 0.51 -5.11
CA LYS A 16 13.23 1.78 -5.36
C LYS A 16 11.78 1.75 -4.83
N PRO A 17 11.55 1.65 -3.52
CA PRO A 17 10.19 1.51 -2.97
C PRO A 17 9.24 2.66 -3.38
N TRP A 18 9.77 3.87 -3.59
CA TRP A 18 9.01 5.04 -4.03
C TRP A 18 8.35 4.89 -5.41
N THR A 19 8.77 3.93 -6.24
CA THR A 19 8.12 3.67 -7.54
C THR A 19 6.91 2.74 -7.42
N PHE A 20 6.64 2.19 -6.23
CA PHE A 20 5.55 1.23 -6.00
C PHE A 20 4.18 1.78 -6.40
N TYR A 21 3.85 2.99 -5.97
CA TYR A 21 2.55 3.60 -6.27
C TYR A 21 2.37 3.78 -7.79
N GLU A 22 3.37 4.35 -8.46
CA GLU A 22 3.37 4.53 -9.93
C GLU A 22 3.27 3.19 -10.66
N PHE A 23 3.99 2.16 -10.20
CA PHE A 23 3.92 0.81 -10.76
C PHE A 23 2.50 0.25 -10.77
N VAL A 24 1.74 0.41 -9.68
CA VAL A 24 0.35 -0.07 -9.62
C VAL A 24 -0.54 0.82 -10.51
N MET A 25 -0.45 2.14 -10.40
CA MET A 25 -1.33 3.08 -11.11
C MET A 25 -1.15 3.08 -12.64
N THR A 26 0.05 2.79 -13.13
CA THR A 26 0.34 2.73 -14.57
C THR A 26 0.08 1.34 -15.16
N ASN A 27 -0.25 0.34 -14.33
CA ASN A 27 -0.46 -1.02 -14.81
C ASN A 27 -1.71 -1.11 -15.70
N SER A 28 -1.56 -1.63 -16.92
CA SER A 28 -2.64 -1.75 -17.91
C SER A 28 -3.57 -2.94 -17.66
N GLN A 29 -3.23 -3.83 -16.72
CA GLN A 29 -4.01 -5.03 -16.41
C GLN A 29 -5.12 -4.78 -15.40
N ILE A 30 -5.14 -3.63 -14.72
CA ILE A 30 -6.23 -3.21 -13.81
C ILE A 30 -7.02 -2.04 -14.42
N SER A 31 -8.32 -2.05 -14.17
CA SER A 31 -9.26 -1.03 -14.63
C SER A 31 -9.09 0.29 -13.89
N GLU A 32 -9.63 1.38 -14.46
CA GLU A 32 -9.61 2.69 -13.80
C GLU A 32 -10.29 2.67 -12.43
N LYS A 33 -11.40 1.92 -12.32
CA LYS A 33 -12.09 1.73 -11.04
C LYS A 33 -11.20 1.08 -9.98
N GLU A 34 -10.43 0.06 -10.35
CA GLU A 34 -9.49 -0.61 -9.43
C GLU A 34 -8.33 0.31 -9.05
N LYS A 35 -7.90 1.19 -9.97
CA LYS A 35 -6.89 2.22 -9.69
C LYS A 35 -7.41 3.27 -8.71
N ASP A 36 -8.65 3.72 -8.89
CA ASP A 36 -9.31 4.64 -7.96
C ASP A 36 -9.45 4.01 -6.57
N GLU A 37 -9.88 2.75 -6.50
CA GLU A 37 -9.96 1.99 -5.25
C GLU A 37 -8.58 1.86 -4.58
N PHE A 38 -7.54 1.46 -5.33
CA PHE A 38 -6.18 1.39 -4.81
C PHE A 38 -5.66 2.75 -4.34
N SER A 39 -5.90 3.81 -5.10
CA SER A 39 -5.44 5.15 -4.77
C SER A 39 -6.06 5.65 -3.47
N ASN A 40 -7.35 5.38 -3.25
CA ASN A 40 -8.02 5.72 -2.00
C ASN A 40 -7.45 4.90 -0.83
N ILE A 41 -7.29 3.59 -1.00
CA ILE A 41 -6.69 2.71 0.02
C ILE A 41 -5.27 3.18 0.39
N TYR A 42 -4.45 3.50 -0.62
CA TYR A 42 -3.07 3.94 -0.42
C TYR A 42 -3.03 5.26 0.32
N LYS A 43 -3.87 6.23 -0.08
CA LYS A 43 -3.99 7.52 0.60
C LYS A 43 -4.40 7.34 2.06
N ASP A 44 -5.49 6.62 2.33
CA ASP A 44 -6.01 6.41 3.68
C ASP A 44 -4.99 5.70 4.58
N ALA A 45 -4.25 4.73 4.03
CA ALA A 45 -3.19 4.02 4.76
C ALA A 45 -1.92 4.86 4.99
N SER A 46 -1.79 6.00 4.30
CA SER A 46 -0.69 6.96 4.41
C SER A 46 -1.00 8.14 5.31
N GLU A 47 -2.22 8.24 5.85
CA GLU A 47 -2.66 9.38 6.67
C GLU A 47 -1.79 9.58 7.91
N PHE A 48 -1.54 10.84 8.25
CA PHE A 48 -0.59 11.26 9.28
C PHE A 48 -0.86 10.62 10.64
N GLU A 49 -2.14 10.44 11.02
CA GLU A 49 -2.57 9.84 12.28
C GLU A 49 -2.09 8.39 12.44
N LEU A 50 -1.82 7.69 11.33
CA LEU A 50 -1.29 6.33 11.36
C LEU A 50 0.22 6.31 11.57
N TRP A 51 0.94 7.36 11.17
CA TRP A 51 2.41 7.37 11.08
C TRP A 51 3.13 8.35 12.00
N ASN A 52 2.43 9.33 12.58
CA ASN A 52 2.99 10.35 13.47
C ASN A 52 3.30 9.80 14.87
N PHE A 53 4.24 8.87 14.93
CA PHE A 53 4.74 8.26 16.15
C PHE A 53 6.26 8.35 16.15
N SER A 54 6.86 8.38 17.35
CA SER A 54 8.32 8.45 17.51
C SER A 54 9.06 7.24 16.92
N ASN A 55 8.34 6.15 16.63
CA ASN A 55 8.89 4.91 16.12
C ASN A 55 8.14 4.45 14.87
N LEU A 56 8.87 4.29 13.76
CA LEU A 56 8.35 3.80 12.48
C LEU A 56 7.62 2.45 12.61
N SER A 57 8.03 1.59 13.55
CA SER A 57 7.37 0.30 13.75
C SER A 57 5.92 0.44 14.24
N GLU A 58 5.59 1.51 14.96
CA GLU A 58 4.21 1.81 15.35
C GLU A 58 3.38 2.21 14.12
N GLY A 59 3.95 3.04 13.24
CA GLY A 59 3.33 3.40 11.97
C GLY A 59 3.02 2.20 11.08
N ILE A 60 3.99 1.31 10.91
CA ILE A 60 3.83 0.04 10.17
C ILE A 60 2.70 -0.80 10.78
N LYS A 61 2.66 -0.93 12.11
CA LYS A 61 1.62 -1.72 12.79
C LYS A 61 0.23 -1.11 12.62
N ASN A 62 0.10 0.20 12.79
CA ASN A 62 -1.16 0.92 12.70
C ASN A 62 -1.72 0.88 11.28
N SER A 63 -0.89 1.17 10.27
CA SER A 63 -1.29 1.11 8.86
C SER A 63 -1.63 -0.33 8.43
N THR A 64 -0.85 -1.33 8.88
CA THR A 64 -1.19 -2.75 8.65
C THR A 64 -2.54 -3.12 9.26
N PHE A 65 -2.81 -2.70 10.50
CA PHE A 65 -4.08 -2.98 11.16
C PHE A 65 -5.25 -2.29 10.45
N PHE A 66 -5.09 -1.02 10.11
CA PHE A 66 -6.07 -0.24 9.35
C PHE A 66 -6.47 -0.96 8.04
N LEU A 67 -5.49 -1.38 7.25
CA LEU A 67 -5.74 -2.07 5.98
C LEU A 67 -6.42 -3.43 6.16
N LYS A 68 -6.05 -4.20 7.20
CA LYS A 68 -6.68 -5.48 7.51
C LYS A 68 -8.15 -5.33 7.92
N THR A 69 -8.52 -4.22 8.55
CA THR A 69 -9.88 -3.98 9.00
C THR A 69 -10.76 -3.36 7.92
N ASN A 70 -10.19 -2.55 7.02
CA ASN A 70 -10.96 -1.74 6.06
C ASN A 70 -10.89 -2.25 4.62
N THR A 71 -10.09 -3.27 4.32
CA THR A 71 -9.94 -3.79 2.94
C THR A 71 -10.06 -5.32 2.90
N GLN A 72 -10.26 -5.86 1.71
CA GLN A 72 -10.23 -7.32 1.45
C GLN A 72 -8.90 -7.78 0.83
N LEU A 73 -7.87 -6.93 0.88
CA LEU A 73 -6.55 -7.23 0.33
C LEU A 73 -5.90 -8.40 1.06
N SER A 74 -5.05 -9.14 0.34
CA SER A 74 -4.26 -10.21 0.95
C SER A 74 -3.25 -9.64 1.97
N ASN A 75 -2.81 -10.48 2.92
CA ASN A 75 -1.76 -10.08 3.86
C ASN A 75 -0.46 -9.66 3.16
N GLU A 76 -0.14 -10.29 2.02
CA GLU A 76 1.07 -9.93 1.27
C GLU A 76 0.87 -8.59 0.57
N ALA A 77 -0.29 -8.35 -0.06
CA ALA A 77 -0.59 -7.07 -0.68
C ALA A 77 -0.54 -5.90 0.34
N ILE A 78 -1.14 -6.09 1.52
CA ILE A 78 -1.07 -5.14 2.63
C ILE A 78 0.38 -4.86 3.02
N LYS A 79 1.20 -5.90 3.20
CA LYS A 79 2.62 -5.74 3.55
C LYS A 79 3.38 -4.94 2.49
N ARG A 80 3.10 -5.17 1.21
CA ARG A 80 3.74 -4.45 0.09
C ARG A 80 3.38 -2.96 0.13
N ILE A 81 2.10 -2.63 0.32
CA ILE A 81 1.63 -1.24 0.49
C ILE A 81 2.31 -0.57 1.68
N VAL A 82 2.25 -1.19 2.86
CA VAL A 82 2.78 -0.60 4.10
C VAL A 82 4.30 -0.40 4.00
N ASN A 83 5.04 -1.30 3.36
CA ASN A 83 6.48 -1.14 3.14
C ASN A 83 6.80 0.05 2.23
N ALA A 84 5.99 0.27 1.18
CA ALA A 84 6.17 1.42 0.31
C ALA A 84 5.92 2.73 1.08
N ILE A 85 4.81 2.81 1.82
CA ILE A 85 4.47 3.99 2.62
C ILE A 85 5.52 4.24 3.72
N ALA A 86 5.99 3.20 4.41
CA ALA A 86 7.01 3.33 5.45
C ALA A 86 8.31 3.94 4.94
N TYR A 87 8.63 3.80 3.66
CA TYR A 87 9.77 4.46 3.03
C TYR A 87 9.57 5.98 2.94
N GLU A 88 8.34 6.44 2.72
CA GLU A 88 8.00 7.86 2.62
C GLU A 88 8.05 8.58 3.98
N TRP A 89 7.84 7.84 5.08
CA TRP A 89 7.87 8.35 6.46
C TRP A 89 9.23 8.21 7.16
N LYS A 90 10.23 7.66 6.48
CA LYS A 90 11.59 7.49 7.03
C LYS A 90 12.41 8.77 6.90
#